data_AF-A0A6N7KLI2-F1
#
_entry.id   AF-A0A6N7KLI2-F1
#
_cell.length_a   1.000
_cell.length_b   1.000
_cell.length_c   1.000
_cell.angle_alpha   90.00
_cell.angle_beta   90.00
_cell.angle_gamma   90.00
#
_symmetry.space_group_name_H-M   'P 1'
#
loop_
_entity.id
_entity.type
_entity.pdbx_description
1 polymer ?
#
loop_
_entity_poly.entity_id
_entity_poly.type
_entity_poly.pdbx_seq_one_letter_code
_entity_poly.pdbx_strand_id
1 'polypeptide(L)'
;MSHTQPRSCEHAPAAAGTPSGEAAAGAASGQVTAGRPPELLRLAGGLSLHRRRTSHTVALNKAVRANLDHLRPWLEWAAEAPTRARTAELTRAGAVAWEAGTDFMYLVVPDAEPDSVIGAFGLHGRIGPGALEIGYWVGTRHVGRGIATAAAGALTSAALALPGIARTEIRCDQANGASAAVPRKLGYRLDRVAEAAVRAPAETGRQQIWVTERPSWGRPARSDQ
;
A
#
# COMPACT_ATOMS: atom_id res chain seq x y z
N MET A 1 -40.01 -54.31 -15.78
CA MET A 1 -38.54 -54.26 -15.70
C MET A 1 -38.07 -53.08 -16.52
N SER A 2 -37.50 -52.07 -15.87
CA SER A 2 -36.54 -51.08 -16.38
C SER A 2 -36.39 -49.99 -15.31
N HIS A 3 -35.28 -50.08 -14.58
CA HIS A 3 -34.87 -49.09 -13.60
C HIS A 3 -34.28 -47.87 -14.31
N THR A 4 -34.60 -46.66 -13.85
CA THR A 4 -33.80 -45.47 -14.12
C THR A 4 -33.77 -44.61 -12.87
N GLN A 5 -32.57 -44.45 -12.32
CA GLN A 5 -32.23 -43.64 -11.16
C GLN A 5 -31.54 -42.38 -11.68
N PRO A 6 -31.86 -41.15 -11.21
CA PRO A 6 -30.99 -40.01 -11.43
C PRO A 6 -29.90 -39.96 -10.37
N ARG A 7 -28.67 -39.71 -10.84
CA ARG A 7 -27.43 -39.61 -10.05
C ARG A 7 -27.45 -38.35 -9.18
N SER A 8 -27.24 -38.53 -7.87
CA SER A 8 -26.77 -37.48 -6.98
C SER A 8 -25.32 -37.15 -7.31
N CYS A 9 -25.03 -35.90 -7.67
CA CYS A 9 -23.67 -35.37 -7.72
C CYS A 9 -23.42 -34.64 -6.39
N GLU A 10 -22.72 -35.31 -5.48
CA GLU A 10 -22.16 -34.70 -4.27
C GLU A 10 -21.18 -33.59 -4.66
N HIS A 11 -21.42 -32.38 -4.15
CA HIS A 11 -20.48 -31.27 -4.21
C HIS A 11 -19.34 -31.52 -3.22
N ALA A 12 -18.14 -31.76 -3.75
CA ALA A 12 -16.91 -31.67 -2.97
C ALA A 12 -16.61 -30.20 -2.63
N PRO A 13 -16.20 -29.86 -1.40
CA PRO A 13 -15.82 -28.50 -1.06
C PRO A 13 -14.50 -28.12 -1.75
N ALA A 14 -14.55 -27.06 -2.55
CA ALA A 14 -13.38 -26.48 -3.20
C ALA A 14 -12.42 -25.93 -2.13
N ALA A 15 -11.15 -26.35 -2.25
CA ALA A 15 -10.06 -25.98 -1.37
C ALA A 15 -9.89 -24.45 -1.29
N ALA A 16 -9.76 -23.95 -0.07
CA ALA A 16 -9.49 -22.56 0.25
C ALA A 16 -8.16 -22.11 -0.37
N GLY A 17 -8.22 -21.20 -1.34
CA GLY A 17 -7.06 -20.51 -1.90
C GLY A 17 -6.50 -19.48 -0.92
N THR A 18 -5.18 -19.48 -0.74
CA THR A 18 -4.43 -18.58 0.15
C THR A 18 -4.54 -17.11 -0.31
N PRO A 19 -4.96 -16.16 0.55
CA PRO A 19 -5.15 -14.76 0.16
C PRO A 19 -3.82 -13.97 0.16
N SER A 20 -3.57 -13.22 -0.93
CA SER A 20 -2.39 -12.39 -1.15
C SER A 20 -2.78 -10.93 -1.46
N GLY A 21 -3.14 -10.15 -0.44
CA GLY A 21 -3.43 -8.72 -0.63
C GLY A 21 -3.74 -8.03 0.69
N GLU A 22 -2.82 -7.18 1.15
CA GLU A 22 -2.81 -6.35 2.38
C GLU A 22 -2.99 -7.02 3.75
N ALA A 23 -2.97 -8.35 3.76
CA ALA A 23 -2.87 -9.15 4.97
C ALA A 23 -2.08 -10.44 4.78
N ALA A 24 -0.94 -10.33 4.11
CA ALA A 24 0.20 -11.20 4.37
C ALA A 24 1.42 -10.29 4.29
N ALA A 25 2.20 -10.23 5.36
CA ALA A 25 3.64 -10.10 5.20
C ALA A 25 4.05 -11.32 4.36
N GLY A 26 3.95 -11.19 3.03
CA GLY A 26 4.56 -12.13 2.13
C GLY A 26 6.04 -12.09 2.45
N ALA A 27 6.58 -13.21 2.91
CA ALA A 27 7.99 -13.36 3.21
C ALA A 27 8.80 -13.14 1.92
N ALA A 28 9.05 -11.87 1.57
CA ALA A 28 10.23 -11.52 0.81
C ALA A 28 11.40 -11.87 1.72
N SER A 29 12.10 -12.95 1.36
CA SER A 29 13.28 -13.42 2.08
C SER A 29 14.38 -12.37 1.97
N GLY A 30 14.50 -11.56 3.02
CA GLY A 30 15.55 -10.55 3.15
C GLY A 30 15.01 -9.19 3.55
N GLN A 31 15.63 -8.61 4.56
CA GLN A 31 15.48 -7.19 4.92
C GLN A 31 15.67 -6.31 3.67
N VAL A 32 14.73 -5.40 3.37
CA VAL A 32 14.82 -4.52 2.18
C VAL A 32 15.80 -3.38 2.40
N THR A 33 15.99 -2.95 3.65
CA THR A 33 16.92 -1.89 4.04
C THR A 33 17.37 -2.01 5.50
N ALA A 34 18.64 -1.69 5.75
CA ALA A 34 19.24 -1.63 7.08
C ALA A 34 18.59 -0.57 8.00
N GLY A 35 18.09 0.53 7.43
CA GLY A 35 17.59 1.69 8.18
C GLY A 35 16.08 1.65 8.47
N ARG A 36 15.60 2.57 9.31
CA ARG A 36 14.17 2.83 9.53
C ARG A 36 13.84 4.27 9.12
N PRO A 37 12.74 4.51 8.40
CA PRO A 37 12.32 5.87 8.08
C PRO A 37 11.81 6.56 9.36
N PRO A 38 11.72 7.91 9.38
CA PRO A 38 11.20 8.63 10.53
C PRO A 38 9.82 8.14 10.94
N GLU A 39 9.58 7.95 12.24
CA GLU A 39 8.28 7.49 12.74
C GLU A 39 7.19 8.56 12.68
N LEU A 40 7.59 9.83 12.55
CA LEU A 40 6.72 10.98 12.43
C LEU A 40 7.19 11.86 11.28
N LEU A 41 6.32 12.13 10.32
CA LEU A 41 6.55 13.08 9.24
C LEU A 41 5.45 14.15 9.28
N ARG A 42 5.83 15.40 9.53
CA ARG A 42 4.90 16.54 9.49
C ARG A 42 4.57 16.87 8.05
N LEU A 43 3.29 17.09 7.77
CA LEU A 43 2.77 17.52 6.48
C LEU A 43 2.21 18.95 6.60
N ALA A 44 2.07 19.62 5.46
CA ALA A 44 1.36 20.89 5.42
C ALA A 44 -0.11 20.73 5.85
N GLY A 45 -0.71 21.82 6.36
CA GLY A 45 -2.14 21.85 6.71
C GLY A 45 -2.50 21.20 8.05
N GLY A 46 -1.54 21.07 8.97
CA GLY A 46 -1.79 20.52 10.31
C GLY A 46 -2.06 19.02 10.30
N LEU A 47 -1.38 18.29 9.41
CA LEU A 47 -1.48 16.83 9.27
C LEU A 47 -0.11 16.20 9.51
N SER A 48 -0.11 14.96 9.95
CA SER A 48 1.12 14.18 10.14
C SER A 48 0.94 12.72 9.74
N LEU A 49 2.02 12.12 9.24
CA LEU A 49 2.14 10.67 9.13
C LEU A 49 2.79 10.12 10.40
N HIS A 50 2.12 9.17 11.05
CA HIS A 50 2.60 8.48 12.22
C HIS A 50 2.83 7.01 11.89
N ARG A 51 3.95 6.44 12.34
CA ARG A 51 4.18 4.99 12.34
C ARG A 51 2.95 4.28 12.90
N ARG A 52 2.44 3.29 12.18
CA ARG A 52 1.32 2.47 12.62
C ARG A 52 1.75 1.63 13.83
N ARG A 53 1.08 1.81 14.96
CA ARG A 53 1.29 1.09 16.22
C ARG A 53 0.01 0.39 16.65
N THR A 54 0.13 -0.59 17.54
CA THR A 54 -0.99 -1.36 18.10
C THR A 54 -2.04 -0.47 18.79
N SER A 55 -1.64 0.65 19.37
CA SER A 55 -2.54 1.67 19.92
C SER A 55 -3.53 2.22 18.89
N HIS A 56 -3.17 2.27 17.61
CA HIS A 56 -4.04 2.80 16.56
C HIS A 56 -5.12 1.82 16.08
N THR A 57 -5.14 0.58 16.59
CA THR A 57 -6.05 -0.48 16.13
C THR A 57 -7.51 -0.03 16.06
N VAL A 58 -7.99 0.63 17.12
CA VAL A 58 -9.39 1.05 17.22
C VAL A 58 -9.70 2.16 16.22
N ALA A 59 -8.85 3.18 16.15
CA ALA A 59 -9.00 4.31 15.23
C ALA A 59 -8.92 3.86 13.76
N LEU A 60 -7.94 3.03 13.42
CA LEU A 60 -7.78 2.47 12.08
C LEU A 60 -8.98 1.60 11.67
N ASN A 61 -9.45 0.71 12.56
CA ASN A 61 -10.62 -0.12 12.27
C ASN A 61 -11.87 0.74 12.01
N LYS A 62 -12.09 1.77 12.83
CA LYS A 62 -13.18 2.74 12.64
C LYS A 62 -13.07 3.44 11.27
N ALA A 63 -11.88 3.92 10.92
CA ALA A 63 -11.64 4.63 9.66
C ALA A 63 -11.87 3.72 8.44
N VAL A 64 -11.35 2.48 8.46
CA VAL A 64 -11.55 1.51 7.38
C VAL A 64 -13.04 1.20 7.20
N ARG A 65 -13.75 0.86 8.29
CA ARG A 65 -15.17 0.52 8.21
C ARG A 65 -16.02 1.70 7.70
N ALA A 66 -15.68 2.93 8.08
CA ALA A 66 -16.36 4.13 7.61
C ALA A 66 -16.11 4.45 6.12
N ASN A 67 -15.09 3.86 5.51
CA ASN A 67 -14.71 4.10 4.12
C ASN A 67 -14.81 2.85 3.24
N LEU A 68 -15.36 1.74 3.75
CA LEU A 68 -15.29 0.43 3.07
C LEU A 68 -15.80 0.47 1.63
N ASP A 69 -16.95 1.09 1.38
CA ASP A 69 -17.52 1.19 0.03
C ASP A 69 -16.67 2.04 -0.92
N HIS A 70 -15.92 3.01 -0.39
CA HIS A 70 -14.97 3.81 -1.16
C HIS A 70 -13.69 3.02 -1.49
N LEU A 71 -13.28 2.11 -0.59
CA LEU A 71 -12.05 1.33 -0.72
C LEU A 71 -12.24 0.05 -1.55
N ARG A 72 -13.39 -0.62 -1.40
CA ARG A 72 -13.73 -1.90 -2.03
C ARG A 72 -13.44 -1.96 -3.54
N PRO A 73 -13.71 -0.91 -4.36
CA PRO A 73 -13.47 -0.99 -5.80
C PRO A 73 -12.00 -1.18 -6.17
N TRP A 74 -11.07 -0.74 -5.32
CA TRP A 74 -9.65 -0.63 -5.64
C TRP A 74 -8.73 -1.49 -4.78
N LEU A 75 -9.20 -1.94 -3.61
CA LEU A 75 -8.38 -2.59 -2.62
C LEU A 75 -8.93 -3.98 -2.30
N GLU A 76 -8.23 -5.02 -2.73
CA GLU A 76 -8.62 -6.44 -2.58
C GLU A 76 -9.03 -6.80 -1.15
N TRP A 77 -8.24 -6.37 -0.16
CA TRP A 77 -8.50 -6.62 1.26
C TRP A 77 -9.75 -5.93 1.80
N ALA A 78 -10.27 -4.92 1.10
CA ALA A 78 -11.47 -4.17 1.47
C ALA A 78 -12.75 -4.81 0.92
N ALA A 79 -12.68 -6.05 0.42
CA ALA A 79 -13.85 -6.84 0.05
C ALA A 79 -14.89 -6.86 1.19
N GLU A 80 -14.42 -7.11 2.42
CA GLU A 80 -15.24 -7.18 3.63
C GLU A 80 -14.76 -6.25 4.74
N ALA A 81 -15.69 -5.86 5.63
CA ALA A 81 -15.37 -5.03 6.78
C ALA A 81 -14.49 -5.83 7.77
N PRO A 82 -13.26 -5.39 8.08
CA PRO A 82 -12.43 -6.13 9.02
C PRO A 82 -12.99 -6.04 10.44
N THR A 83 -12.92 -7.15 11.18
CA THR A 83 -13.14 -7.14 12.62
C THR A 83 -12.01 -6.38 13.32
N ARG A 84 -12.27 -5.88 14.54
CA ARG A 84 -11.23 -5.23 15.35
C ARG A 84 -10.07 -6.18 15.64
N ALA A 85 -10.37 -7.47 15.91
CA ALA A 85 -9.36 -8.49 16.12
C ALA A 85 -8.45 -8.67 14.89
N ARG A 86 -9.03 -8.72 13.69
CA ARG A 86 -8.26 -8.77 12.44
C ARG A 86 -7.42 -7.52 12.25
N THR A 87 -7.96 -6.32 12.49
CA THR A 87 -7.16 -5.09 12.44
C THR A 87 -6.01 -5.09 13.45
N ALA A 88 -6.21 -5.64 14.65
CA ALA A 88 -5.17 -5.76 15.68
C ALA A 88 -4.03 -6.68 15.20
N GLU A 89 -4.40 -7.84 14.64
CA GLU A 89 -3.46 -8.81 14.08
C GLU A 89 -2.58 -8.18 12.98
N LEU A 90 -3.20 -7.49 12.02
CA LEU A 90 -2.50 -6.81 10.93
C LEU A 90 -1.62 -5.66 11.42
N THR A 91 -2.06 -4.96 12.45
CA THR A 91 -1.28 -3.90 13.07
C THR A 91 -0.04 -4.48 13.75
N ARG A 92 -0.18 -5.60 14.47
CA ARG A 92 0.95 -6.31 15.08
C ARG A 92 1.92 -6.87 14.04
N ALA A 93 1.41 -7.49 12.98
CA ALA A 93 2.24 -7.98 11.87
C ALA A 93 3.01 -6.84 11.20
N GLY A 94 2.37 -5.68 10.99
CA GLY A 94 3.05 -4.49 10.47
C GLY A 94 4.12 -3.93 11.41
N ALA A 95 3.93 -4.02 12.73
CA ALA A 95 4.96 -3.63 13.69
C ALA A 95 6.19 -4.56 13.61
N VAL A 96 5.97 -5.86 13.43
CA VAL A 96 7.06 -6.83 13.20
C VAL A 96 7.78 -6.54 11.88
N ALA A 97 7.04 -6.29 10.79
CA ALA A 97 7.60 -5.95 9.48
C ALA A 97 8.42 -4.65 9.51
N TRP A 98 7.99 -3.66 10.30
CA TRP A 98 8.74 -2.44 10.55
C TRP A 98 10.10 -2.76 11.17
N GLU A 99 10.12 -3.55 12.25
CA GLU A 99 11.38 -3.93 12.92
C GLU A 99 12.24 -4.88 12.08
N ALA A 100 11.65 -5.64 11.16
CA ALA A 100 12.39 -6.46 10.19
C ALA A 100 12.95 -5.62 9.02
N GLY A 101 12.46 -4.40 8.83
CA GLY A 101 12.84 -3.55 7.70
C GLY A 101 12.35 -4.12 6.37
N THR A 102 11.12 -4.62 6.33
CA THR A 102 10.47 -5.12 5.09
C THR A 102 9.33 -4.21 4.66
N ASP A 103 8.57 -3.68 5.62
CA ASP A 103 7.42 -2.80 5.37
C ASP A 103 7.32 -1.72 6.45
N PHE A 104 7.01 -0.48 6.04
CA PHE A 104 6.86 0.67 6.93
C PHE A 104 5.48 1.28 6.79
N MET A 105 4.59 0.92 7.72
CA MET A 105 3.18 1.34 7.69
C MET A 105 2.98 2.63 8.48
N TYR A 106 2.25 3.57 7.90
CA TYR A 106 1.90 4.86 8.46
C TYR A 106 0.39 5.09 8.45
N LEU A 107 -0.06 5.95 9.36
CA LEU A 107 -1.40 6.51 9.38
C LEU A 107 -1.27 8.03 9.22
N VAL A 108 -2.14 8.63 8.41
CA VAL A 108 -2.27 10.08 8.39
C VAL A 108 -3.34 10.52 9.38
N VAL A 109 -3.02 11.52 10.20
CA VAL A 109 -3.88 12.06 11.25
C VAL A 109 -3.78 13.58 11.28
N PRO A 110 -4.82 14.31 11.72
CA PRO A 110 -4.71 15.71 12.10
C PRO A 110 -3.83 15.88 13.34
N ASP A 111 -2.99 16.91 13.36
CA ASP A 111 -2.08 17.20 14.47
C ASP A 111 -2.83 17.44 15.79
N ALA A 112 -4.01 18.06 15.70
CA ALA A 112 -4.86 18.33 16.85
C ALA A 112 -5.66 17.11 17.32
N GLU A 113 -5.79 16.07 16.48
CA GLU A 113 -6.63 14.91 16.72
C GLU A 113 -5.89 13.61 16.32
N PRO A 114 -4.86 13.20 17.08
CA PRO A 114 -4.00 12.07 16.72
C PRO A 114 -4.74 10.72 16.66
N ASP A 115 -5.92 10.61 17.28
CA ASP A 115 -6.78 9.42 17.20
C ASP A 115 -7.76 9.45 16.01
N SER A 116 -7.77 10.51 15.21
CA SER A 116 -8.61 10.64 14.02
C SER A 116 -7.85 10.22 12.76
N VAL A 117 -7.76 8.91 12.54
CA VAL A 117 -7.16 8.34 11.32
C VAL A 117 -7.97 8.72 10.09
N ILE A 118 -7.37 9.49 9.18
CA ILE A 118 -8.00 9.92 7.92
C ILE A 118 -7.55 9.12 6.70
N GLY A 119 -6.56 8.25 6.86
CA GLY A 119 -5.99 7.43 5.79
C GLY A 119 -4.80 6.59 6.28
N ALA A 120 -4.34 5.67 5.44
CA ALA A 120 -3.14 4.88 5.70
C ALA A 120 -2.21 4.91 4.48
N PHE A 121 -0.92 4.83 4.76
CA PHE A 121 0.15 4.83 3.77
C PHE A 121 1.15 3.73 4.13
N GLY A 122 1.90 3.22 3.17
CA GLY A 122 2.89 2.19 3.40
C GLY A 122 4.06 2.28 2.43
N LEU A 123 5.25 1.95 2.91
CA LEU A 123 6.42 1.63 2.10
C LEU A 123 6.60 0.11 2.12
N HIS A 124 6.58 -0.53 0.95
CA HIS A 124 6.56 -1.98 0.83
C HIS A 124 7.78 -2.50 0.06
N GLY A 125 8.53 -3.43 0.67
CA GLY A 125 9.71 -4.08 0.07
C GLY A 125 9.39 -5.20 -0.94
N ARG A 126 8.18 -5.25 -1.47
CA ARG A 126 7.68 -6.35 -2.32
C ARG A 126 8.05 -6.26 -3.81
N ILE A 127 8.78 -5.21 -4.22
CA ILE A 127 9.12 -4.93 -5.63
C ILE A 127 10.57 -5.25 -5.99
N GLY A 128 11.26 -6.00 -5.13
CA GLY A 128 12.66 -6.38 -5.30
C GLY A 128 13.64 -5.46 -4.56
N PRO A 129 14.92 -5.85 -4.53
CA PRO A 129 15.96 -5.14 -3.78
C PRO A 129 16.17 -3.71 -4.30
N GLY A 130 16.57 -2.82 -3.39
CA GLY A 130 16.91 -1.44 -3.70
C GLY A 130 15.74 -0.54 -4.07
N ALA A 131 14.50 -1.03 -3.92
CA ALA A 131 13.29 -0.28 -4.23
C ALA A 131 12.19 -0.48 -3.17
N LEU A 132 11.38 0.54 -2.99
CA LEU A 132 10.17 0.51 -2.15
C LEU A 132 8.94 0.94 -2.96
N GLU A 133 7.83 0.25 -2.76
CA GLU A 133 6.53 0.65 -3.32
C GLU A 133 5.74 1.47 -2.30
N ILE A 134 5.16 2.60 -2.72
CA ILE A 134 4.26 3.39 -1.90
C ILE A 134 2.81 2.98 -2.19
N GLY A 135 2.14 2.43 -1.18
CA GLY A 135 0.70 2.18 -1.19
C GLY A 135 -0.04 3.17 -0.30
N TYR A 136 -1.26 3.56 -0.66
CA TYR A 136 -2.04 4.50 0.16
C TYR A 136 -3.54 4.46 -0.12
N TRP A 137 -4.30 4.92 0.88
CA TRP A 137 -5.68 5.36 0.72
C TRP A 137 -5.97 6.55 1.65
N VAL A 138 -6.92 7.38 1.25
CA VAL A 138 -7.43 8.52 2.03
C VAL A 138 -8.93 8.37 2.11
N GLY A 139 -9.50 8.63 3.30
CA GLY A 139 -10.94 8.51 3.51
C GLY A 139 -11.73 9.44 2.58
N THR A 140 -12.91 9.00 2.15
CA THR A 140 -13.76 9.66 1.15
C THR A 140 -14.05 11.13 1.47
N ARG A 141 -14.18 11.48 2.75
CA ARG A 141 -14.41 12.88 3.20
C ARG A 141 -13.20 13.80 3.02
N HIS A 142 -12.01 13.23 2.78
CA HIS A 142 -10.72 13.91 2.77
C HIS A 142 -10.04 13.86 1.38
N VAL A 143 -10.62 13.15 0.40
CA VAL A 143 -10.09 13.12 -0.97
C VAL A 143 -10.17 14.49 -1.63
N GLY A 144 -9.37 14.71 -2.67
CA GLY A 144 -9.32 15.99 -3.41
C GLY A 144 -8.59 17.13 -2.68
N ARG A 145 -8.16 16.94 -1.43
CA ARG A 145 -7.49 17.97 -0.60
C ARG A 145 -5.96 17.95 -0.66
N GLY A 146 -5.38 17.22 -1.61
CA GLY A 146 -3.92 17.09 -1.76
C GLY A 146 -3.20 16.21 -0.73
N ILE A 147 -3.92 15.60 0.21
CA ILE A 147 -3.36 14.79 1.31
C ILE A 147 -2.52 13.62 0.79
N ALA A 148 -3.06 12.86 -0.18
CA ALA A 148 -2.33 11.74 -0.78
C ALA A 148 -1.02 12.20 -1.43
N THR A 149 -1.04 13.33 -2.14
CA THR A 149 0.16 13.90 -2.77
C THR A 149 1.19 14.34 -1.73
N ALA A 150 0.78 15.08 -0.68
CA ALA A 150 1.68 15.54 0.37
C ALA A 150 2.31 14.36 1.14
N ALA A 151 1.50 13.40 1.54
CA ALA A 151 1.96 12.22 2.28
C ALA A 151 2.85 11.30 1.43
N ALA A 152 2.46 11.02 0.18
CA ALA A 152 3.29 10.23 -0.73
C ALA A 152 4.62 10.92 -1.00
N GLY A 153 4.65 12.24 -1.22
CA GLY A 153 5.89 12.99 -1.41
C GLY A 153 6.82 12.92 -0.19
N ALA A 154 6.29 13.05 1.03
CA ALA A 154 7.08 12.90 2.25
C ALA A 154 7.65 11.47 2.39
N LEU A 155 6.86 10.45 2.04
CA LEU A 155 7.32 9.06 2.03
C LEU A 155 8.33 8.76 0.92
N THR A 156 8.22 9.39 -0.24
CA THR A 156 9.22 9.34 -1.30
C THR A 156 10.57 9.81 -0.78
N SER A 157 10.63 10.99 -0.15
CA SER A 157 11.86 11.52 0.43
C SER A 157 12.41 10.62 1.54
N ALA A 158 11.55 10.14 2.43
CA ALA A 158 11.95 9.23 3.52
C ALA A 158 12.51 7.91 2.96
N ALA A 159 11.84 7.30 1.99
CA ALA A 159 12.27 6.06 1.36
C ALA A 159 13.60 6.22 0.64
N LEU A 160 13.74 7.27 -0.18
CA LEU A 160 14.97 7.55 -0.91
C LEU A 160 16.11 7.99 0.00
N ALA A 161 15.89 8.29 1.29
CA ALA A 161 16.95 8.52 2.27
C ALA A 161 17.47 7.23 2.92
N LEU A 162 16.75 6.11 2.80
CA LEU A 162 17.13 4.85 3.43
C LEU A 162 18.36 4.21 2.79
N PRO A 163 19.23 3.54 3.58
CA PRO A 163 20.37 2.81 3.06
C PRO A 163 19.94 1.73 2.05
N GLY A 164 20.60 1.70 0.90
CA GLY A 164 20.34 0.71 -0.15
C GLY A 164 19.11 0.98 -1.01
N ILE A 165 18.27 1.99 -0.70
CA ILE A 165 17.10 2.32 -1.52
C ILE A 165 17.46 3.41 -2.54
N ALA A 166 17.36 3.07 -3.82
CA ALA A 166 17.64 3.97 -4.94
C ALA A 166 16.39 4.36 -5.72
N ARG A 167 15.30 3.59 -5.59
CA ARG A 167 14.07 3.74 -6.37
C ARG A 167 12.82 3.68 -5.49
N THR A 168 11.83 4.50 -5.80
CA THR A 168 10.47 4.35 -5.27
C THR A 168 9.46 4.19 -6.39
N GLU A 169 8.45 3.36 -6.17
CA GLU A 169 7.38 3.13 -7.14
C GLU A 169 6.01 3.44 -6.55
N ILE A 170 5.11 3.92 -7.39
CA ILE A 170 3.66 3.93 -7.11
C ILE A 170 3.01 3.10 -8.20
N ARG A 171 2.24 2.09 -7.79
CA ARG A 171 1.55 1.18 -8.68
C ARG A 171 0.04 1.33 -8.52
N CYS A 172 -0.67 1.41 -9.64
CA CYS A 172 -2.13 1.52 -9.62
C CYS A 172 -2.73 0.98 -10.92
N ASP A 173 -3.95 0.46 -10.86
CA ASP A 173 -4.68 0.13 -12.07
C ASP A 173 -4.96 1.38 -12.91
N GLN A 174 -4.92 1.26 -14.23
CA GLN A 174 -5.11 2.35 -15.17
C GLN A 174 -6.48 3.03 -15.03
N ALA A 175 -7.52 2.32 -14.57
CA ALA A 175 -8.81 2.92 -14.28
C ALA A 175 -8.79 3.82 -13.03
N ASN A 176 -7.82 3.67 -12.13
CA ASN A 176 -7.70 4.47 -10.92
C ASN A 176 -7.04 5.83 -11.19
N GLY A 177 -7.78 6.71 -11.88
CA GLY A 177 -7.30 8.05 -12.23
C GLY A 177 -6.92 8.91 -11.01
N ALA A 178 -7.58 8.71 -9.87
CA ALA A 178 -7.27 9.41 -8.62
C ALA A 178 -5.89 9.03 -8.07
N SER A 179 -5.58 7.73 -8.02
CA SER A 179 -4.25 7.24 -7.62
C SER A 179 -3.18 7.68 -8.63
N ALA A 180 -3.44 7.52 -9.94
CA ALA A 180 -2.48 7.92 -10.98
C ALA A 180 -2.20 9.44 -11.03
N ALA A 181 -3.09 10.28 -10.50
CA ALA A 181 -2.84 11.73 -10.41
C ALA A 181 -1.76 12.10 -9.38
N VAL A 182 -1.54 11.27 -8.35
CA VAL A 182 -0.54 11.52 -7.30
C VAL A 182 0.90 11.46 -7.83
N PRO A 183 1.39 10.36 -8.44
CA PRO A 183 2.74 10.30 -8.97
C PRO A 183 2.98 11.35 -10.06
N ARG A 184 1.97 11.67 -10.89
CA ARG A 184 2.07 12.77 -11.88
C ARG A 184 2.38 14.11 -11.23
N LYS A 185 1.65 14.47 -10.17
CA LYS A 185 1.88 15.73 -9.42
C LYS A 185 3.23 15.77 -8.72
N LEU A 186 3.75 14.60 -8.33
CA LEU A 186 5.07 14.45 -7.71
C LEU A 186 6.21 14.38 -8.72
N GLY A 187 5.93 14.43 -10.03
CA GLY A 187 6.96 14.36 -11.07
C GLY A 187 7.54 12.96 -11.31
N TYR A 188 6.85 11.90 -10.85
CA TYR A 188 7.23 10.54 -11.20
C TYR A 188 7.09 10.32 -12.71
N ARG A 189 8.00 9.53 -13.28
CA ARG A 189 7.89 9.07 -14.67
C ARG A 189 6.98 7.85 -14.73
N LEU A 190 6.04 7.82 -15.68
CA LEU A 190 5.37 6.57 -16.04
C LEU A 190 6.38 5.65 -16.71
N ASP A 191 6.74 4.56 -16.04
CA ASP A 191 7.76 3.65 -16.55
C ASP A 191 7.18 2.65 -17.55
N ARG A 192 6.07 2.00 -17.17
CA ARG A 192 5.38 1.04 -18.01
C ARG A 192 3.93 0.84 -17.57
N VAL A 193 3.15 0.25 -18.47
CA VAL A 193 1.85 -0.36 -18.17
C VAL A 193 2.01 -1.86 -18.39
N ALA A 194 1.68 -2.67 -17.40
CA ALA A 194 1.82 -4.12 -17.45
C ALA A 194 0.49 -4.81 -17.14
N GLU A 195 0.28 -5.97 -17.75
CA GLU A 195 -0.82 -6.85 -17.38
C GLU A 195 -0.62 -7.36 -15.94
N ALA A 196 -1.71 -7.41 -15.19
CA ALA A 196 -1.77 -7.84 -13.80
C ALA A 196 -3.10 -8.56 -13.55
N ALA A 197 -3.12 -9.45 -12.56
CA ALA A 197 -4.35 -10.07 -12.12
C ALA A 197 -5.33 -8.99 -11.61
N VAL A 198 -6.60 -9.09 -12.03
CA VAL A 198 -7.71 -8.32 -11.46
C VAL A 198 -7.99 -8.87 -10.06
N ARG A 199 -7.78 -8.03 -9.05
CA ARG A 199 -7.93 -8.35 -7.62
C ARG A 199 -9.00 -7.51 -6.94
N ALA A 200 -9.37 -6.38 -7.51
CA ALA A 200 -10.49 -5.58 -7.02
C ALA A 200 -11.52 -5.29 -8.14
N PRO A 201 -12.80 -5.06 -7.79
CA PRO A 201 -13.89 -5.00 -8.76
C PRO A 201 -13.76 -3.94 -9.87
N ALA A 202 -13.05 -2.84 -9.61
CA ALA A 202 -12.87 -1.76 -10.59
C ALA A 202 -11.53 -1.82 -11.34
N GLU A 203 -10.72 -2.86 -11.11
CA GLU A 203 -9.46 -3.04 -11.84
C GLU A 203 -9.72 -3.55 -13.26
N THR A 204 -8.94 -3.02 -14.20
CA THR A 204 -8.92 -3.43 -15.61
C THR A 204 -7.93 -4.56 -15.87
N GLY A 205 -7.05 -4.83 -14.91
CA GLY A 205 -5.90 -5.74 -15.09
C GLY A 205 -4.71 -5.05 -15.75
N ARG A 206 -4.78 -3.74 -16.00
CA ARG A 206 -3.69 -2.95 -16.59
C ARG A 206 -3.07 -2.05 -15.53
N GLN A 207 -1.96 -2.47 -14.97
CA GLN A 207 -1.28 -1.76 -13.89
C GLN A 207 -0.26 -0.76 -14.44
N GLN A 208 -0.44 0.52 -14.10
CA GLN A 208 0.55 1.57 -14.32
C GLN A 208 1.62 1.50 -13.22
N ILE A 209 2.89 1.58 -13.63
CA ILE A 209 4.03 1.58 -12.73
C ILE A 209 4.77 2.89 -12.90
N TRP A 210 4.69 3.73 -11.87
CA TRP A 210 5.30 5.04 -11.81
C TRP A 210 6.59 4.96 -11.01
N VAL A 211 7.67 5.53 -11.51
CA VAL A 211 9.00 5.43 -10.92
C VAL A 211 9.59 6.81 -10.65
N THR A 212 10.23 6.95 -9.49
CA THR A 212 11.19 8.01 -9.20
C THR A 212 12.43 7.42 -8.56
N GLU A 213 13.56 8.10 -8.73
CA GLU A 213 14.87 7.62 -8.31
C GLU A 213 15.63 8.72 -7.56
N ARG A 214 16.57 8.33 -6.71
CA ARG A 214 17.51 9.29 -6.12
C ARG A 214 18.35 9.88 -7.27
N PRO A 215 18.54 11.21 -7.35
CA PRO A 215 19.48 11.79 -8.32
C PRO A 215 20.85 11.15 -8.11
N SER A 216 21.42 10.56 -9.16
CA SER A 216 22.76 9.99 -9.09
C SER A 216 23.78 11.15 -9.01
N TRP A 217 24.25 11.49 -7.81
CA TRP A 217 25.44 12.33 -7.69
C TRP A 217 26.66 11.47 -8.05
N GLY A 218 27.25 11.71 -9.22
CA GLY A 218 28.53 11.12 -9.63
C GLY A 218 28.45 9.76 -10.33
N ARG A 219 28.08 9.77 -11.61
CA ARG A 219 28.84 9.00 -12.61
C ARG A 219 29.63 10.04 -13.40
N PRO A 220 30.98 10.02 -13.45
CA PRO A 220 31.67 10.76 -14.49
C PRO A 220 31.12 10.25 -15.82
N ALA A 221 30.78 11.19 -16.72
CA ALA A 221 30.47 10.84 -18.09
C ALA A 221 31.59 9.92 -18.57
N ARG A 222 31.22 8.76 -19.14
CA ARG A 222 32.20 7.93 -19.84
C ARG A 222 32.74 8.80 -20.97
N SER A 223 33.95 9.32 -20.77
CA SER A 223 34.74 9.91 -21.82
C SER A 223 35.19 8.75 -22.69
N ASP A 224 34.51 8.59 -23.83
CA ASP A 224 35.02 7.81 -24.94
C ASP A 224 36.30 8.51 -25.45
N GLN A 225 37.45 7.88 -25.21
CA GLN A 225 38.67 7.99 -25.98
C GLN A 225 39.35 6.63 -26.03
#